data_AF-A0A084AL85-F1
#
_entry.id   AF-A0A084AL85-F1
#
_cell.length_a   1.000
_cell.length_b   1.000
_cell.length_c   1.000
_cell.angle_alpha   90.00
_cell.angle_beta   90.00
_cell.angle_gamma   90.00
#
_symmetry.space_group_name_H-M   'P 1'
#
loop_
_entity.id
_entity.type
_entity.pdbx_description
1 polymer ?
#
loop_
_entity_poly.entity_id
_entity_poly.type
_entity_poly.pdbx_seq_one_letter_code
_entity_poly.pdbx_strand_id
1 'polypeptide(L)'
;MPGFKFGGIFAGIMLNADKFDMTRHRCCLPGPALRPPTPTTTEHVENVLTERAESLGVEIRRGLGFNRIIAENENGISVGAGDEQEFRGRWLVGCDGARSAVRGAAGITMAGTEPKFTGYAVHCDLDHPERLRPGFNRTDTGMYAVLPESLYLVDFDDGAFDRTQELTHEHLQAVFRRTSGRSDVNITKVHLASTFTDRAKQATTYRKGRVLLAGDAAHFHGPLGGQGLNAGLGDAMNLGWKLASTVRWEREPSSKASKEDFEALINSYEKERHPIASAVLQSTRAQVTAMQPGTHGAAIHSLLQQFINTQDGANLCIDSLWGLSQQYRLDSEQSPSHPTVGCSAPDFHFKDGSRLGSRLESGQGIFIDFENDTVFKEAIAISDFTSRVEYVGMVAEDQRGFRALLVRPDGIIAWAAESGEQPDVQAASAALKQWLS
;
A
#
# COMPACT_ATOMS: atom_id res chain seq x y z
N MET A 1 -5.70 -6.67 29.04
CA MET A 1 -5.32 -5.49 29.85
C MET A 1 -6.43 -4.45 29.65
N PRO A 2 -7.04 -3.89 30.71
CA PRO A 2 -7.98 -2.79 30.55
C PRO A 2 -7.27 -1.63 29.81
N GLY A 3 -7.86 -1.10 28.73
CA GLY A 3 -7.27 0.01 27.96
C GLY A 3 -6.12 -0.35 27.02
N PHE A 4 -6.08 -1.60 26.52
CA PHE A 4 -5.23 -1.95 25.38
C PHE A 4 -6.08 -2.32 24.16
N LYS A 5 -5.95 -1.53 23.09
CA LYS A 5 -6.51 -1.82 21.76
C LYS A 5 -5.36 -2.05 20.79
N PHE A 6 -5.37 -3.18 20.07
CA PHE A 6 -4.29 -3.51 19.15
C PHE A 6 -4.25 -2.51 17.97
N GLY A 7 -3.12 -1.83 17.81
CA GLY A 7 -2.86 -0.90 16.71
C GLY A 7 -1.88 -1.39 15.65
N GLY A 8 -1.27 -2.56 15.86
CA GLY A 8 -0.18 -3.08 15.03
C GLY A 8 1.06 -3.41 15.83
N ILE A 9 2.14 -3.76 15.13
CA ILE A 9 3.43 -4.10 15.73
C ILE A 9 4.52 -3.29 15.01
N PHE A 10 5.41 -2.69 15.78
CA PHE A 10 6.60 -2.00 15.27
C PHE A 10 7.84 -2.54 15.97
N ALA A 11 8.77 -3.15 15.21
CA ALA A 11 10.00 -3.75 15.76
C ALA A 11 9.76 -4.77 16.91
N GLY A 12 8.65 -5.50 16.88
CA GLY A 12 8.24 -6.42 17.96
C GLY A 12 7.53 -5.77 19.15
N ILE A 13 7.34 -4.45 19.13
CA ILE A 13 6.60 -3.69 20.15
C ILE A 13 5.14 -3.58 19.72
N MET A 14 4.21 -4.02 20.58
CA MET A 14 2.78 -3.87 20.33
C MET A 14 2.35 -2.41 20.48
N LEU A 15 1.64 -1.89 19.49
CA LEU A 15 1.10 -0.53 19.51
C LEU A 15 -0.27 -0.53 20.18
N ASN A 16 -0.47 0.39 21.13
CA ASN A 16 -1.76 0.59 21.77
C ASN A 16 -2.52 1.71 21.06
N ALA A 17 -3.56 1.36 20.31
CA ALA A 17 -4.43 2.29 19.59
C ALA A 17 -5.25 3.19 20.54
N ASP A 18 -5.35 2.89 21.84
CA ASP A 18 -5.99 3.81 22.80
C ASP A 18 -5.13 5.07 23.07
N LYS A 19 -3.83 5.04 22.70
CA LYS A 19 -2.95 6.21 22.72
C LYS A 19 -2.98 7.00 21.40
N PHE A 20 -3.72 6.50 20.41
CA PHE A 20 -3.85 7.15 19.11
C PHE A 20 -4.88 8.27 19.18
N ASP A 21 -4.50 9.45 18.71
CA ASP A 21 -5.39 10.60 18.64
C ASP A 21 -5.82 10.83 17.20
N MET A 22 -6.99 10.31 16.84
CA MET A 22 -7.59 10.49 15.52
C MET A 22 -7.89 11.96 15.20
N THR A 23 -8.08 12.84 16.20
CA THR A 23 -8.56 14.20 15.98
C THR A 23 -7.53 15.09 15.27
N ARG A 24 -6.24 14.71 15.34
CA ARG A 24 -5.15 15.37 14.60
C ARG A 24 -5.30 15.25 13.08
N HIS A 25 -6.04 14.25 12.59
CA HIS A 25 -6.11 13.92 11.17
C HIS A 25 -7.24 14.63 10.49
N ARG A 26 -6.95 15.72 9.80
CA ARG A 26 -7.92 16.45 8.98
C ARG A 26 -8.50 15.61 7.83
N CYS A 27 -7.64 14.77 7.24
CA CYS A 27 -7.96 13.95 6.07
C CYS A 27 -8.60 12.61 6.42
N CYS A 28 -9.00 12.40 7.69
CA CYS A 28 -9.55 11.14 8.14
C CYS A 28 -10.77 11.36 9.02
N LEU A 29 -11.86 10.66 8.71
CA LEU A 29 -13.06 10.58 9.54
C LEU A 29 -13.25 9.13 10.02
N PRO A 30 -13.79 8.91 11.24
CA PRO A 30 -14.20 7.58 11.67
C PRO A 30 -15.21 6.98 10.68
N GLY A 31 -14.93 5.77 10.21
CA GLY A 31 -15.75 5.08 9.22
C GLY A 31 -15.65 3.56 9.35
N PRO A 32 -16.40 2.81 8.52
CA PRO A 32 -16.37 1.35 8.53
C PRO A 32 -14.96 0.76 8.39
N ALA A 33 -14.09 1.42 7.61
CA ALA A 33 -12.70 1.02 7.40
C ALA A 33 -11.80 1.14 8.66
N LEU A 34 -12.20 1.93 9.66
CA LEU A 34 -11.45 2.13 10.92
C LEU A 34 -12.09 1.41 12.12
N ARG A 35 -13.17 0.65 11.89
CA ARG A 35 -13.70 -0.27 12.91
C ARG A 35 -12.65 -1.35 13.17
N PRO A 36 -12.57 -1.94 14.39
CA PRO A 36 -11.55 -2.91 14.73
C PRO A 36 -11.54 -4.00 13.64
N PRO A 37 -10.45 -4.13 12.87
CA PRO A 37 -10.47 -5.02 11.72
C PRO A 37 -10.62 -6.44 12.25
N THR A 38 -11.61 -7.17 11.73
CA THR A 38 -11.55 -8.62 11.81
C THR A 38 -10.33 -9.03 10.98
N PRO A 39 -9.34 -9.75 11.55
CA PRO A 39 -8.23 -10.26 10.76
C PRO A 39 -8.77 -11.03 9.55
N THR A 40 -8.17 -10.80 8.39
CA THR A 40 -8.51 -11.51 7.15
C THR A 40 -7.30 -12.23 6.61
N THR A 41 -7.51 -13.14 5.66
CA THR A 41 -6.44 -13.90 5.01
C THR A 41 -6.19 -13.34 3.61
N THR A 42 -4.96 -13.51 3.11
CA THR A 42 -4.63 -13.16 1.73
C THR A 42 -5.51 -13.93 0.75
N GLU A 43 -5.80 -15.20 1.03
CA GLU A 43 -6.73 -16.03 0.23
C GLU A 43 -8.12 -15.39 0.14
N HIS A 44 -8.68 -14.92 1.26
CA HIS A 44 -10.00 -14.27 1.23
C HIS A 44 -9.98 -12.98 0.39
N VAL A 45 -8.93 -12.16 0.54
CA VAL A 45 -8.75 -10.95 -0.27
C VAL A 45 -8.64 -11.29 -1.77
N GLU A 46 -7.83 -12.30 -2.13
CA GLU A 46 -7.68 -12.77 -3.50
C GLU A 46 -9.01 -13.28 -4.09
N ASN A 47 -9.80 -14.02 -3.32
CA ASN A 47 -11.10 -14.52 -3.75
C ASN A 47 -12.08 -13.38 -4.06
N VAL A 48 -12.23 -12.42 -3.13
CA VAL A 48 -13.12 -11.26 -3.32
C VAL A 48 -12.70 -10.42 -4.52
N LEU A 49 -11.40 -10.19 -4.70
CA LEU A 49 -10.88 -9.44 -5.85
C LEU A 49 -11.03 -10.20 -7.17
N THR A 50 -10.85 -11.53 -7.16
CA THR A 50 -11.05 -12.40 -8.33
C THR A 50 -12.51 -12.36 -8.77
N GLU A 51 -13.45 -12.62 -7.86
CA GLU A 51 -14.88 -12.58 -8.12
C GLU A 51 -15.31 -11.22 -8.68
N ARG A 52 -14.81 -10.12 -8.07
CA ARG A 52 -15.09 -8.77 -8.56
C ARG A 52 -14.54 -8.55 -9.96
N ALA A 53 -13.29 -8.93 -10.24
CA ALA A 53 -12.69 -8.76 -11.55
C ALA A 53 -13.45 -9.53 -12.63
N GLU A 54 -13.81 -10.77 -12.36
CA GLU A 54 -14.61 -11.61 -13.28
C GLU A 54 -16.00 -11.00 -13.51
N SER A 55 -16.65 -10.48 -12.45
CA SER A 55 -17.96 -9.78 -12.57
C SER A 55 -17.91 -8.54 -13.48
N LEU A 56 -16.74 -7.92 -13.61
CA LEU A 56 -16.49 -6.76 -14.47
C LEU A 56 -16.04 -7.16 -15.88
N GLY A 57 -15.98 -8.46 -16.19
CA GLY A 57 -15.58 -9.00 -17.49
C GLY A 57 -14.06 -9.10 -17.70
N VAL A 58 -13.26 -9.05 -16.62
CA VAL A 58 -11.82 -9.30 -16.71
C VAL A 58 -11.57 -10.78 -16.98
N GLU A 59 -10.74 -11.07 -17.97
CA GLU A 59 -10.34 -12.44 -18.28
C GLU A 59 -9.11 -12.86 -17.46
N ILE A 60 -9.27 -13.86 -16.58
CA ILE A 60 -8.20 -14.41 -15.74
C ILE A 60 -7.79 -15.79 -16.28
N ARG A 61 -6.58 -15.89 -16.83
CA ARG A 61 -6.03 -17.15 -17.34
C ARG A 61 -4.94 -17.69 -16.42
N ARG A 62 -5.23 -18.82 -15.76
CA ARG A 62 -4.28 -19.51 -14.86
C ARG A 62 -3.40 -20.51 -15.64
N GLY A 63 -2.21 -20.78 -15.14
CA GLY A 63 -1.25 -21.70 -15.78
C GLY A 63 -0.44 -21.10 -16.94
N LEU A 64 -0.59 -19.80 -17.23
CA LEU A 64 0.14 -19.10 -18.29
C LEU A 64 1.22 -18.18 -17.70
N GLY A 65 2.41 -18.73 -17.43
CA GLY A 65 3.54 -17.94 -16.96
C GLY A 65 4.10 -17.03 -18.05
N PHE A 66 4.30 -15.75 -17.76
CA PHE A 66 5.01 -14.82 -18.65
C PHE A 66 6.44 -15.31 -18.92
N ASN A 67 6.90 -15.22 -20.17
CA ASN A 67 8.25 -15.65 -20.55
C ASN A 67 9.12 -14.51 -21.10
N ARG A 68 8.61 -13.66 -22.00
CA ARG A 68 9.39 -12.62 -22.69
C ARG A 68 8.52 -11.50 -23.26
N ILE A 69 9.15 -10.35 -23.48
CA ILE A 69 8.63 -9.31 -24.37
C ILE A 69 9.08 -9.65 -25.79
N ILE A 70 8.13 -9.80 -26.72
CA ILE A 70 8.41 -10.16 -28.12
C ILE A 70 8.72 -8.90 -28.93
N ALA A 71 7.88 -7.87 -28.81
CA ALA A 71 8.05 -6.58 -29.45
C ALA A 71 7.27 -5.49 -28.71
N GLU A 72 7.78 -4.26 -28.76
CA GLU A 72 7.17 -3.05 -28.21
C GLU A 72 7.28 -1.93 -29.26
N ASN A 73 6.22 -1.15 -29.43
CA ASN A 73 6.20 0.04 -30.28
C ASN A 73 5.22 1.10 -29.76
N GLU A 74 5.07 2.21 -30.48
CA GLU A 74 4.17 3.30 -30.09
C GLU A 74 2.69 2.92 -30.03
N ASN A 75 2.26 1.78 -30.57
CA ASN A 75 0.86 1.36 -30.61
C ASN A 75 0.54 0.21 -29.65
N GLY A 76 1.56 -0.44 -29.06
CA GLY A 76 1.35 -1.50 -28.10
C GLY A 76 2.58 -2.37 -27.84
N ILE A 77 2.33 -3.47 -27.14
CA ILE A 77 3.31 -4.45 -26.70
C ILE A 77 2.78 -5.87 -26.95
N SER A 78 3.69 -6.76 -27.34
CA SER A 78 3.43 -8.19 -27.52
C SER A 78 4.31 -9.00 -26.57
N VAL A 79 3.72 -10.00 -25.92
CA VAL A 79 4.38 -10.82 -24.92
C VAL A 79 4.15 -12.30 -25.19
N GLY A 80 5.12 -13.12 -24.81
CA GLY A 80 4.96 -14.57 -24.78
C GLY A 80 4.55 -15.04 -23.39
N ALA A 81 3.64 -16.01 -23.32
CA ALA A 81 3.28 -16.70 -22.09
C ALA A 81 2.97 -18.19 -22.33
N GLY A 82 3.15 -19.03 -21.30
CA GLY A 82 2.95 -20.47 -21.38
C GLY A 82 3.83 -21.14 -22.44
N ASP A 83 3.28 -22.13 -23.15
CA ASP A 83 3.90 -22.84 -24.28
C ASP A 83 3.96 -21.95 -25.55
N GLU A 84 4.63 -20.80 -25.42
CA GLU A 84 4.89 -19.80 -26.48
C GLU A 84 3.66 -19.12 -27.11
N GLN A 85 2.57 -19.00 -26.37
CA GLN A 85 1.41 -18.24 -26.82
C GLN A 85 1.72 -16.74 -26.83
N GLU A 86 1.41 -16.07 -27.94
CA GLU A 86 1.57 -14.62 -28.09
C GLU A 86 0.30 -13.88 -27.66
N PHE A 87 0.47 -12.88 -26.80
CA PHE A 87 -0.57 -11.95 -26.38
C PHE A 87 -0.22 -10.54 -26.80
N ARG A 88 -1.21 -9.76 -27.25
CA ARG A 88 -1.04 -8.37 -27.67
C ARG A 88 -1.91 -7.46 -26.81
N GLY A 89 -1.32 -6.37 -26.33
CA GLY A 89 -2.00 -5.33 -25.56
C GLY A 89 -1.41 -3.96 -25.85
N ARG A 90 -2.03 -2.91 -25.31
CA ARG A 90 -1.47 -1.55 -25.38
C ARG A 90 -0.41 -1.30 -24.32
N TRP A 91 -0.50 -2.01 -23.20
CA TRP A 91 0.35 -1.87 -22.03
C TRP A 91 0.55 -3.23 -21.37
N LEU A 92 1.67 -3.38 -20.67
CA LEU A 92 1.97 -4.54 -19.82
C LEU A 92 2.19 -4.04 -18.40
N VAL A 93 1.50 -4.62 -17.42
CA VAL A 93 1.72 -4.32 -16.00
C VAL A 93 2.24 -5.58 -15.32
N GLY A 94 3.46 -5.52 -14.81
CA GLY A 94 4.07 -6.58 -14.00
C GLY A 94 3.56 -6.51 -12.56
N CYS A 95 2.72 -7.46 -12.19
CA CYS A 95 2.24 -7.71 -10.83
C CYS A 95 2.68 -9.10 -10.34
N ASP A 96 3.80 -9.60 -10.86
CA ASP A 96 4.29 -10.99 -10.80
C ASP A 96 5.29 -11.24 -9.65
N GLY A 97 5.19 -10.45 -8.58
CA GLY A 97 5.89 -10.69 -7.32
C GLY A 97 7.37 -10.29 -7.30
N ALA A 98 8.03 -10.57 -6.16
CA ALA A 98 9.39 -10.10 -5.88
C ALA A 98 10.44 -10.57 -6.92
N ARG A 99 10.21 -11.72 -7.56
CA ARG A 99 11.05 -12.30 -8.63
C ARG A 99 10.50 -12.01 -10.04
N SER A 100 9.81 -10.88 -10.19
CA SER A 100 9.16 -10.45 -11.43
C SER A 100 10.00 -10.73 -12.69
N ALA A 101 9.46 -11.60 -13.54
CA ALA A 101 9.99 -11.89 -14.85
C ALA A 101 9.73 -10.71 -15.80
N VAL A 102 8.62 -9.99 -15.63
CA VAL A 102 8.30 -8.77 -16.40
C VAL A 102 9.37 -7.69 -16.14
N ARG A 103 9.70 -7.42 -14.87
CA ARG A 103 10.76 -6.47 -14.49
C ARG A 103 12.10 -6.88 -15.11
N GLY A 104 12.44 -8.16 -15.02
CA GLY A 104 13.67 -8.71 -15.61
C GLY A 104 13.74 -8.51 -17.12
N ALA A 105 12.67 -8.88 -17.85
CA ALA A 105 12.57 -8.75 -19.30
C ALA A 105 12.60 -7.28 -19.77
N ALA A 106 12.04 -6.36 -18.98
CA ALA A 106 12.13 -4.92 -19.26
C ALA A 106 13.53 -4.35 -18.96
N GLY A 107 14.42 -5.10 -18.32
CA GLY A 107 15.75 -4.62 -17.90
C GLY A 107 15.65 -3.51 -16.86
N ILE A 108 14.69 -3.60 -15.95
CA ILE A 108 14.53 -2.67 -14.83
C ILE A 108 15.26 -3.25 -13.62
N THR A 109 16.25 -2.53 -13.11
CA THR A 109 17.03 -2.94 -11.95
C THR A 109 16.32 -2.63 -10.63
N MET A 110 16.77 -3.24 -9.54
CA MET A 110 16.32 -2.91 -8.19
C MET A 110 17.48 -2.41 -7.33
N ALA A 111 17.20 -1.38 -6.51
CA ALA A 111 18.10 -0.83 -5.52
C ALA A 111 17.58 -1.14 -4.11
N GLY A 112 18.47 -1.29 -3.13
CA GLY A 112 18.09 -1.57 -1.75
C GLY A 112 19.16 -2.32 -0.97
N THR A 113 18.75 -3.03 0.08
CA THR A 113 19.65 -3.73 1.00
C THR A 113 19.51 -5.24 0.90
N GLU A 114 20.62 -5.94 1.06
CA GLU A 114 20.64 -7.37 1.34
C GLU A 114 20.17 -7.66 2.77
N PRO A 115 19.70 -8.89 3.06
CA PRO A 115 19.08 -9.21 4.34
C PRO A 115 20.08 -9.24 5.51
N LYS A 116 19.55 -9.00 6.71
CA LYS A 116 20.19 -9.18 8.02
C LYS A 116 19.66 -10.38 8.79
N PHE A 117 18.49 -10.91 8.41
CA PHE A 117 17.94 -12.08 9.06
C PHE A 117 17.20 -13.01 8.09
N THR A 118 17.09 -14.27 8.51
CA THR A 118 16.09 -15.22 8.03
C THR A 118 14.95 -15.31 9.04
N GLY A 119 13.73 -15.06 8.57
CA GLY A 119 12.49 -15.25 9.29
C GLY A 119 11.85 -16.58 8.92
N TYR A 120 11.17 -17.20 9.88
CA TYR A 120 10.47 -18.47 9.69
C TYR A 120 9.03 -18.29 10.18
N ALA A 121 8.06 -18.67 9.36
CA ALA A 121 6.66 -18.79 9.75
C ALA A 121 6.32 -20.28 9.79
N VAL A 122 5.97 -20.77 10.97
CA VAL A 122 5.85 -22.21 11.25
C VAL A 122 4.50 -22.50 11.91
N HIS A 123 3.70 -23.36 11.30
CA HIS A 123 2.55 -24.00 11.92
C HIS A 123 2.98 -25.39 12.41
N CYS A 124 3.06 -25.55 13.73
CA CYS A 124 3.64 -26.73 14.36
C CYS A 124 3.00 -27.07 15.71
N ASP A 125 3.17 -28.33 16.12
CA ASP A 125 2.86 -28.80 17.47
C ASP A 125 4.12 -28.66 18.36
N LEU A 126 3.91 -28.30 19.63
CA LEU A 126 4.95 -28.19 20.65
C LEU A 126 4.60 -29.11 21.84
N ASP A 127 5.59 -29.71 22.49
CA ASP A 127 5.39 -30.56 23.67
C ASP A 127 4.97 -29.78 24.94
N HIS A 128 5.59 -28.61 25.14
CA HIS A 128 5.40 -27.75 26.31
C HIS A 128 5.18 -26.28 25.92
N PRO A 129 4.14 -25.96 25.12
CA PRO A 129 3.89 -24.61 24.63
C PRO A 129 3.65 -23.59 25.76
N GLU A 130 3.15 -24.01 26.91
CA GLU A 130 2.91 -23.18 28.09
C GLU A 130 4.18 -22.55 28.68
N ARG A 131 5.35 -23.10 28.32
CA ARG A 131 6.66 -22.59 28.73
C ARG A 131 7.15 -21.43 27.85
N LEU A 132 6.43 -21.10 26.78
CA LEU A 132 6.71 -19.95 25.94
C LEU A 132 5.83 -18.77 26.34
N ARG A 133 6.40 -17.58 26.23
CA ARG A 133 5.64 -16.34 26.42
C ARG A 133 4.80 -16.06 25.17
N PRO A 134 3.48 -15.82 25.27
CA PRO A 134 2.67 -15.40 24.14
C PRO A 134 3.15 -14.08 23.54
N GLY A 135 2.88 -13.86 22.25
CA GLY A 135 3.26 -12.65 21.54
C GLY A 135 4.74 -12.61 21.15
N PHE A 136 5.25 -11.40 20.92
CA PHE A 136 6.58 -11.15 20.38
C PHE A 136 7.63 -11.09 21.50
N ASN A 137 8.68 -11.91 21.38
CA ASN A 137 9.72 -12.07 22.39
C ASN A 137 11.10 -11.94 21.77
N ARG A 138 11.79 -10.85 22.10
CA ARG A 138 13.22 -10.70 21.78
C ARG A 138 14.08 -11.47 22.77
N THR A 139 15.18 -12.04 22.29
CA THR A 139 16.19 -12.74 23.07
C THR A 139 17.59 -12.18 22.73
N ASP A 140 18.61 -12.64 23.43
CA ASP A 140 20.00 -12.23 23.17
C ASP A 140 20.57 -12.80 21.85
N THR A 141 19.83 -13.71 21.21
CA THR A 141 20.27 -14.49 20.04
C THR A 141 19.29 -14.40 18.87
N GLY A 142 18.19 -13.67 19.01
CA GLY A 142 17.19 -13.49 17.96
C GLY A 142 15.84 -13.07 18.51
N MET A 143 14.78 -13.59 17.90
CA MET A 143 13.42 -13.35 18.34
C MET A 143 12.53 -14.55 18.02
N TYR A 144 11.52 -14.76 18.84
CA TYR A 144 10.40 -15.63 18.50
C TYR A 144 9.07 -14.94 18.79
N ALA A 145 8.01 -15.33 18.10
CA ALA A 145 6.65 -14.93 18.44
C ALA A 145 5.71 -16.12 18.46
N VAL A 146 4.91 -16.22 19.52
CA VAL A 146 3.85 -17.21 19.65
C VAL A 146 2.51 -16.51 19.41
N LEU A 147 1.92 -16.76 18.25
CA LEU A 147 0.60 -16.29 17.85
C LEU A 147 -0.36 -17.49 17.79
N PRO A 148 -1.69 -17.26 17.77
CA PRO A 148 -2.65 -18.35 17.59
C PRO A 148 -2.26 -19.21 16.37
N GLU A 149 -2.05 -20.50 16.59
CA GLU A 149 -1.71 -21.49 15.56
C GLU A 149 -0.42 -21.21 14.76
N SER A 150 0.47 -20.32 15.24
CA SER A 150 1.67 -19.95 14.49
C SER A 150 2.84 -19.56 15.39
N LEU A 151 4.00 -20.12 15.06
CA LEU A 151 5.30 -19.78 15.61
C LEU A 151 6.11 -19.02 14.57
N TYR A 152 6.55 -17.81 14.93
CA TYR A 152 7.48 -17.04 14.12
C TYR A 152 8.86 -17.05 14.76
N LEU A 153 9.90 -17.27 13.97
CA LEU A 153 11.29 -17.20 14.42
C LEU A 153 12.03 -16.16 13.56
N VAL A 154 12.92 -15.39 14.18
CA VAL A 154 13.82 -14.47 13.47
C VAL A 154 15.24 -14.77 13.93
N ASP A 155 16.05 -15.19 12.97
CA ASP A 155 17.45 -15.55 13.15
C ASP A 155 18.33 -14.58 12.37
N PHE A 156 19.19 -13.83 13.07
CA PHE A 156 20.04 -12.81 12.47
C PHE A 156 21.30 -13.45 11.87
N ASP A 157 21.09 -14.19 10.79
CA ASP A 157 22.09 -15.00 10.07
C ASP A 157 22.53 -14.36 8.73
N ASP A 158 22.30 -13.06 8.55
CA ASP A 158 22.51 -12.34 7.28
C ASP A 158 21.80 -13.00 6.07
N GLY A 159 20.68 -13.69 6.32
CA GLY A 159 19.91 -14.37 5.28
C GLY A 159 20.55 -15.67 4.78
N ALA A 160 21.41 -16.30 5.59
CA ALA A 160 22.12 -17.53 5.23
C ALA A 160 21.17 -18.69 4.89
N PHE A 161 19.97 -18.72 5.46
CA PHE A 161 18.94 -19.72 5.16
C PHE A 161 17.79 -19.16 4.31
N ASP A 162 18.10 -18.73 3.09
CA ASP A 162 17.06 -18.24 2.18
C ASP A 162 16.15 -19.38 1.64
N ARG A 163 15.06 -18.99 0.97
CA ARG A 163 13.98 -19.88 0.48
C ARG A 163 14.42 -20.94 -0.54
N THR A 164 15.70 -21.04 -0.90
CA THR A 164 16.22 -22.05 -1.84
C THR A 164 16.62 -23.36 -1.19
N GLN A 165 16.65 -23.41 0.15
CA GLN A 165 17.03 -24.58 0.93
C GLN A 165 15.81 -25.34 1.45
N GLU A 166 15.93 -26.67 1.54
CA GLU A 166 14.87 -27.52 2.09
C GLU A 166 14.73 -27.32 3.60
N LEU A 167 13.51 -27.02 4.06
CA LEU A 167 13.20 -26.85 5.47
C LEU A 167 12.97 -28.22 6.13
N THR A 168 13.93 -28.66 6.95
CA THR A 168 13.79 -29.87 7.76
C THR A 168 13.29 -29.58 9.17
N HIS A 169 12.73 -30.60 9.82
CA HIS A 169 12.34 -30.53 11.23
C HIS A 169 13.55 -30.21 12.12
N GLU A 170 14.68 -30.86 11.87
CA GLU A 170 15.91 -30.70 12.64
C GLU A 170 16.45 -29.27 12.54
N HIS A 171 16.39 -28.67 11.35
CA HIS A 171 16.78 -27.28 11.14
C HIS A 171 15.87 -26.33 11.91
N LEU A 172 14.55 -26.48 11.79
CA LEU A 172 13.58 -25.66 12.52
C LEU A 172 13.75 -25.80 14.04
N GLN A 173 14.00 -27.00 14.54
CA GLN A 173 14.28 -27.25 15.95
C GLN A 173 15.58 -26.58 16.41
N ALA A 174 16.62 -26.58 15.58
CA ALA A 174 17.89 -25.92 15.87
C ALA A 174 17.75 -24.39 15.87
N VAL A 175 17.05 -23.82 14.88
CA VAL A 175 16.71 -22.40 14.82
C VAL A 175 15.89 -22.01 16.03
N PHE A 176 14.83 -22.76 16.37
CA PHE A 176 14.00 -22.50 17.53
C PHE A 176 14.81 -22.45 18.83
N ARG A 177 15.67 -23.43 19.08
CA ARG A 177 16.52 -23.44 20.30
C ARG A 177 17.41 -22.22 20.36
N ARG A 178 18.03 -21.85 19.23
CA ARG A 178 18.90 -20.67 19.14
C ARG A 178 18.13 -19.38 19.36
N THR A 179 17.02 -19.14 18.64
CA THR A 179 16.30 -17.86 18.68
C THR A 179 15.46 -17.68 19.94
N SER A 180 14.93 -18.77 20.52
CA SER A 180 14.14 -18.71 21.75
C SER A 180 14.98 -18.76 23.03
N GLY A 181 16.20 -19.31 22.94
CA GLY A 181 17.01 -19.64 24.12
C GLY A 181 16.41 -20.76 24.98
N ARG A 182 15.49 -21.56 24.42
CA ARG A 182 14.80 -22.65 25.13
C ARG A 182 15.28 -24.01 24.62
N SER A 183 15.78 -24.84 25.54
CA SER A 183 16.13 -26.25 25.28
C SER A 183 15.12 -27.23 25.88
N ASP A 184 14.14 -26.73 26.62
CA ASP A 184 13.12 -27.47 27.37
C ASP A 184 11.75 -27.47 26.69
N VAL A 185 11.70 -27.11 25.40
CA VAL A 185 10.52 -27.15 24.52
C VAL A 185 10.99 -27.70 23.17
N ASN A 186 10.20 -28.60 22.57
CA ASN A 186 10.48 -29.17 21.26
C ASN A 186 9.31 -29.00 20.31
N ILE A 187 9.65 -28.77 19.04
CA ILE A 187 8.74 -28.93 17.91
C ILE A 187 8.52 -30.43 17.76
N THR A 188 7.30 -30.91 17.97
CA THR A 188 6.97 -32.34 17.85
C THR A 188 6.48 -32.70 16.46
N LYS A 189 5.85 -31.74 15.77
CA LYS A 189 5.35 -31.90 14.40
C LYS A 189 5.34 -30.58 13.66
N VAL A 190 5.75 -30.57 12.40
CA VAL A 190 5.62 -29.42 11.49
C VAL A 190 4.53 -29.74 10.48
N HIS A 191 3.50 -28.89 10.38
CA HIS A 191 2.43 -29.05 9.40
C HIS A 191 2.65 -28.14 8.19
N LEU A 192 3.13 -26.92 8.42
CA LEU A 192 3.52 -25.97 7.38
C LEU A 192 4.67 -25.10 7.87
N ALA A 193 5.65 -24.85 7.00
CA ALA A 193 6.72 -23.92 7.29
C ALA A 193 7.14 -23.16 6.02
N SER A 194 7.49 -21.90 6.17
CA SER A 194 8.13 -21.11 5.12
C SER A 194 9.17 -20.17 5.71
N THR A 195 10.20 -19.86 4.95
CA THR A 195 11.16 -18.81 5.31
C THR A 195 10.85 -17.50 4.60
N PHE A 196 11.39 -16.40 5.09
CA PHE A 196 11.44 -15.10 4.43
C PHE A 196 12.70 -14.36 4.90
N THR A 197 13.04 -13.26 4.23
CA THR A 197 14.17 -12.42 4.63
C THR A 197 13.70 -10.97 4.79
N ASP A 198 14.49 -10.14 5.44
CA ASP A 198 14.25 -8.69 5.54
C ASP A 198 14.81 -7.88 4.36
N ARG A 199 15.26 -8.55 3.28
CA ARG A 199 15.69 -7.89 2.04
C ARG A 199 14.66 -6.83 1.63
N ALA A 200 15.12 -5.60 1.46
CA ALA A 200 14.28 -4.44 1.19
C ALA A 200 14.77 -3.79 -0.11
N LYS A 201 14.06 -4.03 -1.21
CA LYS A 201 14.44 -3.58 -2.56
C LYS A 201 13.27 -2.93 -3.30
N GLN A 202 13.60 -1.95 -4.12
CA GLN A 202 12.66 -1.20 -4.94
C GLN A 202 13.22 -1.04 -6.37
N ALA A 203 12.36 -1.13 -7.37
CA ALA A 203 12.69 -0.88 -8.75
C ALA A 203 13.19 0.56 -8.95
N THR A 204 14.21 0.73 -9.78
CA THR A 204 14.79 2.06 -10.06
C THR A 204 13.86 2.96 -10.86
N THR A 205 12.87 2.38 -11.53
CA THR A 205 11.76 3.05 -12.20
C THR A 205 10.56 2.10 -12.19
N TYR A 206 9.35 2.66 -12.11
CA TYR A 206 8.09 1.90 -12.16
C TYR A 206 7.52 1.83 -13.57
N ARG A 207 8.10 2.58 -14.52
CA ARG A 207 7.67 2.58 -15.93
C ARG A 207 8.88 2.59 -16.85
N LYS A 208 8.88 1.70 -17.85
CA LYS A 208 9.79 1.78 -18.99
C LYS A 208 9.01 1.54 -20.27
N GLY A 209 8.85 2.61 -21.06
CA GLY A 209 7.98 2.57 -22.25
C GLY A 209 6.55 2.20 -21.88
N ARG A 210 6.06 1.09 -22.44
CA ARG A 210 4.72 0.51 -22.23
C ARG A 210 4.66 -0.55 -21.13
N VAL A 211 5.78 -0.78 -20.43
CA VAL A 211 5.85 -1.69 -19.28
C VAL A 211 5.76 -0.88 -17.98
N LEU A 212 4.82 -1.24 -17.12
CA LEU A 212 4.68 -0.72 -15.75
C LEU A 212 4.87 -1.86 -14.74
N LEU A 213 5.23 -1.53 -13.50
CA LEU A 213 5.37 -2.48 -12.40
C LEU A 213 4.54 -2.03 -11.21
N ALA A 214 3.86 -2.96 -10.51
CA ALA A 214 3.09 -2.68 -9.30
C ALA A 214 3.27 -3.78 -8.23
N GLY A 215 3.12 -3.41 -6.96
CA GLY A 215 3.28 -4.33 -5.83
C GLY A 215 4.69 -4.91 -5.74
N ASP A 216 4.81 -6.18 -5.34
CA ASP A 216 6.09 -6.86 -5.11
C ASP A 216 7.03 -6.87 -6.33
N ALA A 217 6.50 -6.72 -7.54
CA ALA A 217 7.30 -6.55 -8.75
C ALA A 217 8.08 -5.24 -8.76
N ALA A 218 7.49 -4.18 -8.20
CA ALA A 218 8.07 -2.85 -8.06
C ALA A 218 8.83 -2.66 -6.74
N HIS A 219 8.36 -3.22 -5.62
CA HIS A 219 9.00 -3.05 -4.31
C HIS A 219 8.63 -4.20 -3.38
N PHE A 220 9.61 -4.74 -2.66
CA PHE A 220 9.37 -5.76 -1.64
C PHE A 220 10.27 -5.54 -0.43
N HIS A 221 9.78 -5.98 0.72
CA HIS A 221 10.46 -5.88 2.02
C HIS A 221 10.01 -7.02 2.94
N GLY A 222 10.72 -7.24 4.05
CA GLY A 222 10.27 -8.19 5.07
C GLY A 222 8.88 -7.83 5.63
N PRO A 223 8.08 -8.80 6.11
CA PRO A 223 6.66 -8.63 6.46
C PRO A 223 6.42 -7.82 7.77
N LEU A 224 7.41 -7.04 8.22
CA LEU A 224 7.32 -6.24 9.43
C LEU A 224 6.26 -5.13 9.28
N GLY A 225 5.26 -5.15 10.16
CA GLY A 225 4.15 -4.19 10.17
C GLY A 225 3.05 -4.45 9.12
N GLY A 226 3.12 -5.54 8.34
CA GLY A 226 2.03 -5.92 7.43
C GLY A 226 1.77 -4.96 6.25
N GLN A 227 2.77 -4.19 5.82
CA GLN A 227 2.59 -3.11 4.85
C GLN A 227 2.64 -3.53 3.38
N GLY A 228 3.21 -4.70 3.05
CA GLY A 228 3.50 -5.10 1.66
C GLY A 228 2.26 -5.17 0.76
N LEU A 229 1.27 -5.99 1.13
CA LEU A 229 0.01 -6.11 0.39
C LEU A 229 -0.72 -4.75 0.28
N ASN A 230 -0.75 -3.98 1.37
CA ASN A 230 -1.39 -2.66 1.41
C ASN A 230 -0.73 -1.67 0.44
N ALA A 231 0.60 -1.66 0.38
CA ALA A 231 1.34 -0.82 -0.57
C ALA A 231 1.06 -1.22 -2.03
N GLY A 232 0.99 -2.52 -2.32
CA GLY A 232 0.64 -3.03 -3.65
C GLY A 232 -0.80 -2.73 -4.07
N LEU A 233 -1.77 -2.83 -3.16
CA LEU A 233 -3.14 -2.39 -3.41
C LEU A 233 -3.20 -0.89 -3.70
N GLY A 234 -2.45 -0.08 -2.95
CA GLY A 234 -2.31 1.35 -3.20
C GLY A 234 -1.72 1.66 -4.58
N ASP A 235 -0.79 0.84 -5.07
CA ASP A 235 -0.26 0.97 -6.43
C ASP A 235 -1.34 0.69 -7.49
N ALA A 236 -2.10 -0.39 -7.32
CA ALA A 236 -3.17 -0.77 -8.25
C ALA A 236 -4.27 0.30 -8.30
N MET A 237 -4.69 0.83 -7.13
CA MET A 237 -5.66 1.92 -7.03
C MET A 237 -5.16 3.18 -7.73
N ASN A 238 -3.88 3.52 -7.57
CA ASN A 238 -3.30 4.70 -8.22
C ASN A 238 -3.15 4.55 -9.74
N LEU A 239 -2.69 3.37 -10.20
CA LEU A 239 -2.39 3.12 -11.60
C LEU A 239 -3.65 2.87 -12.43
N GLY A 240 -4.63 2.15 -11.89
CA GLY A 240 -5.76 1.62 -12.67
C GLY A 240 -6.53 2.70 -13.43
N TRP A 241 -6.89 3.80 -12.76
CA TRP A 241 -7.65 4.88 -13.37
C TRP A 241 -6.81 5.70 -14.36
N LYS A 242 -5.51 5.93 -14.06
CA LYS A 242 -4.57 6.64 -14.93
C LYS A 242 -4.35 5.88 -16.24
N LEU A 243 -4.15 4.57 -16.13
CA LEU A 243 -3.99 3.68 -17.27
C LEU A 243 -5.27 3.59 -18.09
N ALA A 244 -6.43 3.50 -17.43
CA ALA A 244 -7.73 3.51 -18.12
C ALA A 244 -7.95 4.81 -18.91
N SER A 245 -7.65 5.97 -18.33
CA SER A 245 -7.74 7.27 -19.01
C SER A 245 -6.77 7.37 -20.19
N THR A 246 -5.53 6.93 -20.00
CA THR A 246 -4.51 6.87 -21.07
C THR A 246 -4.98 5.98 -22.22
N VAL A 247 -5.45 4.76 -21.94
CA VAL A 247 -5.92 3.82 -22.97
C VAL A 247 -7.16 4.34 -23.71
N ARG A 248 -8.09 5.03 -23.03
CA ARG A 248 -9.25 5.64 -23.68
C ARG A 248 -8.82 6.70 -24.69
N TRP A 249 -7.93 7.60 -24.29
CA TRP A 249 -7.41 8.63 -25.20
C TRP A 249 -6.59 8.03 -26.35
N GLU A 250 -5.76 7.01 -26.11
CA GLU A 250 -5.01 6.34 -27.18
C GLU A 250 -5.91 5.61 -28.20
N ARG A 251 -7.18 5.36 -27.87
CA ARG A 251 -8.18 4.78 -28.79
C ARG A 251 -8.91 5.87 -29.57
N GLU A 252 -9.26 6.97 -28.89
CA GLU A 252 -10.02 8.08 -29.45
C GLU A 252 -9.39 9.42 -29.04
N PRO A 253 -8.30 9.84 -29.73
CA PRO A 253 -7.63 11.10 -29.39
C PRO A 253 -8.57 12.29 -29.60
N SER A 254 -8.68 13.16 -28.60
CA SER A 254 -9.45 14.41 -28.71
C SER A 254 -8.53 15.58 -29.03
N SER A 255 -9.05 16.64 -29.66
CA SER A 255 -8.29 17.88 -29.88
C SER A 255 -8.12 18.73 -28.62
N LYS A 256 -8.71 18.31 -27.48
CA LYS A 256 -8.76 19.09 -26.24
C LYS A 256 -7.71 18.68 -25.22
N ALA A 257 -7.15 17.48 -25.35
CA ALA A 257 -6.10 16.96 -24.48
C ALA A 257 -4.98 16.35 -25.33
N SER A 258 -3.75 16.76 -25.02
CA SER A 258 -2.55 16.41 -25.77
C SER A 258 -2.00 15.06 -25.34
N LYS A 259 -1.10 14.48 -26.16
CA LYS A 259 -0.36 13.26 -25.78
C LYS A 259 0.44 13.50 -24.50
N GLU A 260 1.00 14.69 -24.39
CA GLU A 260 1.82 15.14 -23.26
C GLU A 260 1.02 15.14 -21.95
N ASP A 261 -0.27 15.47 -21.98
CA ASP A 261 -1.13 15.45 -20.80
C ASP A 261 -1.30 14.02 -20.26
N PHE A 262 -1.58 13.05 -21.14
CA PHE A 262 -1.72 11.64 -20.73
C PHE A 262 -0.38 10.99 -20.38
N GLU A 263 0.70 11.40 -21.03
CA GLU A 263 2.06 11.02 -20.64
C GLU A 263 2.40 11.56 -19.25
N ALA A 264 2.06 12.82 -18.95
CA ALA A 264 2.24 13.40 -17.61
C ALA A 264 1.37 12.66 -16.57
N LEU A 265 0.13 12.31 -16.93
CA LEU A 265 -0.78 11.56 -16.07
C LEU A 265 -0.22 10.18 -15.74
N ILE A 266 0.18 9.37 -16.72
CA ILE A 266 0.71 8.03 -16.43
C ILE A 266 2.08 8.10 -15.74
N ASN A 267 2.92 9.10 -16.05
CA ASN A 267 4.20 9.33 -15.36
C ASN A 267 4.02 9.75 -13.89
N SER A 268 2.87 10.32 -13.53
CA SER A 268 2.56 10.64 -12.13
C SER A 268 2.48 9.38 -11.26
N TYR A 269 2.21 8.19 -11.83
CA TYR A 269 2.20 6.93 -11.08
C TYR A 269 3.51 6.70 -10.32
N GLU A 270 4.66 6.80 -11.01
CA GLU A 270 5.97 6.65 -10.37
C GLU A 270 6.22 7.76 -9.36
N LYS A 271 5.96 9.02 -9.75
CA LYS A 271 6.19 10.19 -8.89
C LYS A 271 5.42 10.12 -7.57
N GLU A 272 4.23 9.53 -7.60
CA GLU A 272 3.37 9.39 -6.42
C GLU A 272 3.70 8.13 -5.60
N ARG A 273 3.92 6.98 -6.24
CA ARG A 273 4.03 5.68 -5.55
C ARG A 273 5.45 5.29 -5.17
N HIS A 274 6.45 5.73 -5.92
CA HIS A 274 7.85 5.43 -5.61
C HIS A 274 8.28 5.98 -4.25
N PRO A 275 7.98 7.25 -3.88
CA PRO A 275 8.34 7.78 -2.56
C PRO A 275 7.65 7.05 -1.40
N ILE A 276 6.41 6.59 -1.58
CA ILE A 276 5.66 5.85 -0.56
C ILE A 276 6.34 4.51 -0.26
N ALA A 277 6.66 3.72 -1.29
CA ALA A 277 7.37 2.46 -1.09
C ALA A 277 8.77 2.68 -0.49
N SER A 278 9.49 3.73 -0.91
CA SER A 278 10.78 4.10 -0.32
C SER A 278 10.68 4.37 1.20
N ALA A 279 9.63 5.09 1.63
CA ALA A 279 9.37 5.35 3.04
C ALA A 279 9.05 4.06 3.83
N VAL A 280 8.27 3.15 3.24
CA VAL A 280 8.00 1.81 3.84
C VAL A 280 9.29 1.04 4.02
N LEU A 281 10.13 0.95 2.98
CA LEU A 281 11.43 0.27 3.05
C LEU A 281 12.34 0.87 4.12
N GLN A 282 12.36 2.21 4.25
CA GLN A 282 13.12 2.89 5.29
C GLN A 282 12.61 2.54 6.69
N SER A 283 11.29 2.54 6.89
CA SER A 283 10.65 2.13 8.15
C SER A 283 10.98 0.68 8.51
N THR A 284 10.93 -0.25 7.55
CA THR A 284 11.29 -1.65 7.80
C THR A 284 12.77 -1.81 8.17
N ARG A 285 13.69 -1.07 7.55
CA ARG A 285 15.13 -1.09 7.91
C ARG A 285 15.36 -0.59 9.34
N ALA A 286 14.62 0.43 9.77
CA ALA A 286 14.68 0.92 11.15
C ALA A 286 14.20 -0.13 12.15
N GLN A 287 13.12 -0.86 11.83
CA GLN A 287 12.62 -1.96 12.66
C GLN A 287 13.64 -3.10 12.77
N VAL A 288 14.24 -3.52 11.65
CA VAL A 288 15.29 -4.56 11.65
C VAL A 288 16.44 -4.17 12.57
N THR A 289 16.93 -2.93 12.46
CA THR A 289 18.02 -2.41 13.31
C THR A 289 17.68 -2.49 14.80
N ALA A 290 16.46 -2.13 15.18
CA ALA A 290 15.99 -2.21 16.56
C ALA A 290 15.82 -3.66 17.07
N MET A 291 15.52 -4.59 16.16
CA MET A 291 15.35 -6.01 16.49
C MET A 291 16.68 -6.78 16.59
N GLN A 292 17.81 -6.20 16.15
CA GLN A 292 19.10 -6.89 16.17
C GLN A 292 19.51 -7.34 17.58
N PRO A 293 20.10 -8.54 17.72
CA PRO A 293 20.65 -9.02 18.98
C PRO A 293 21.84 -8.16 19.45
N GLY A 294 22.16 -8.26 20.74
CA GLY A 294 23.28 -7.55 21.35
C GLY A 294 22.93 -6.16 21.90
N THR A 295 23.94 -5.51 22.51
CA THR A 295 23.75 -4.33 23.37
C THR A 295 23.22 -3.10 22.63
N HIS A 296 23.63 -2.88 21.38
CA HIS A 296 23.21 -1.72 20.59
C HIS A 296 21.74 -1.84 20.14
N GLY A 297 21.34 -2.98 19.55
CA GLY A 297 19.94 -3.24 19.24
C GLY A 297 19.06 -3.24 20.49
N ALA A 298 19.60 -3.74 21.62
CA ALA A 298 18.95 -3.64 22.92
C ALA A 298 18.62 -2.21 23.34
N ALA A 299 19.61 -1.31 23.27
CA ALA A 299 19.46 0.09 23.62
C ALA A 299 18.48 0.83 22.71
N ILE A 300 18.57 0.63 21.39
CA ILE A 300 17.66 1.26 20.40
C ILE A 300 16.22 0.82 20.66
N HIS A 301 15.98 -0.48 20.85
CA HIS A 301 14.65 -1.00 21.14
C HIS A 301 14.07 -0.44 22.45
N SER A 302 14.87 -0.32 23.50
CA SER A 302 14.43 0.28 24.77
C SER A 302 14.04 1.75 24.62
N LEU A 303 14.79 2.51 23.83
CA LEU A 303 14.45 3.91 23.53
C LEU A 303 13.17 4.00 22.69
N LEU A 304 13.04 3.18 21.65
CA LEU A 304 11.83 3.10 20.83
C LEU A 304 10.61 2.71 21.65
N GLN A 305 10.74 1.77 22.58
CA GLN A 305 9.64 1.37 23.45
C GLN A 305 9.20 2.50 24.38
N GLN A 306 10.13 3.29 24.93
CA GLN A 306 9.79 4.49 25.71
C GLN A 306 9.04 5.51 24.85
N PHE A 307 9.53 5.76 23.63
CA PHE A 307 8.91 6.70 22.70
C PHE A 307 7.50 6.25 22.27
N ILE A 308 7.33 5.00 21.82
CA ILE A 308 6.04 4.40 21.45
C ILE A 308 5.04 4.44 22.62
N ASN A 309 5.53 4.42 23.86
CA ASN A 309 4.68 4.51 25.03
C ASN A 309 4.14 5.93 25.32
N THR A 310 4.64 6.96 24.63
CA THR A 310 4.05 8.31 24.63
C THR A 310 2.92 8.40 23.60
N GLN A 311 2.09 9.43 23.70
CA GLN A 311 1.06 9.71 22.69
C GLN A 311 1.70 10.01 21.33
N ASP A 312 2.71 10.88 21.27
CA ASP A 312 3.34 11.26 19.99
C ASP A 312 4.04 10.08 19.30
N GLY A 313 4.72 9.22 20.05
CA GLY A 313 5.34 8.03 19.46
C GLY A 313 4.33 6.98 19.00
N ALA A 314 3.22 6.80 19.73
CA ALA A 314 2.13 5.95 19.28
C ALA A 314 1.53 6.49 17.98
N ASN A 315 1.26 7.80 17.89
CA ASN A 315 0.72 8.41 16.69
C ASN A 315 1.69 8.28 15.51
N LEU A 316 2.98 8.59 15.67
CA LEU A 316 3.95 8.46 14.58
C LEU A 316 3.96 7.04 13.98
N CYS A 317 3.97 6.02 14.84
CA CYS A 317 4.04 4.63 14.39
C CYS A 317 2.72 4.14 13.77
N ILE A 318 1.58 4.48 14.39
CA ILE A 318 0.26 4.08 13.90
C ILE A 318 -0.05 4.81 12.58
N ASP A 319 0.27 6.10 12.47
CA ASP A 319 0.09 6.89 11.24
C ASP A 319 0.80 6.25 10.05
N SER A 320 2.06 5.84 10.28
CA SER A 320 2.84 5.16 9.25
C SER A 320 2.25 3.79 8.91
N LEU A 321 1.91 2.97 9.90
CA LEU A 321 1.45 1.58 9.66
C LEU A 321 0.05 1.51 9.04
N TRP A 322 -0.83 2.42 9.42
CA TRP A 322 -2.19 2.49 8.88
C TRP A 322 -2.26 3.30 7.58
N GLY A 323 -1.13 3.89 7.16
CA GLY A 323 -1.05 4.71 5.94
C GLY A 323 -1.73 6.07 6.04
N LEU A 324 -2.07 6.53 7.25
CA LEU A 324 -2.74 7.82 7.49
C LEU A 324 -1.85 9.02 7.17
N SER A 325 -0.53 8.86 7.27
CA SER A 325 0.45 9.89 6.89
C SER A 325 0.81 9.89 5.41
N GLN A 326 0.20 9.03 4.58
CA GLN A 326 0.45 9.03 3.15
C GLN A 326 -0.13 10.28 2.50
N GLN A 327 0.73 11.02 1.81
CA GLN A 327 0.34 12.20 1.05
C GLN A 327 1.17 12.27 -0.23
N TYR A 328 0.49 12.38 -1.37
CA TYR A 328 1.16 12.63 -2.64
C TYR A 328 1.56 14.09 -2.75
N ARG A 329 2.74 14.34 -3.32
CA ARG A 329 3.14 15.69 -3.70
C ARG A 329 2.59 15.97 -5.09
N LEU A 330 1.41 16.59 -5.14
CA LEU A 330 0.70 16.91 -6.39
C LEU A 330 1.03 18.31 -6.92
N ASP A 331 1.67 19.15 -6.11
CA ASP A 331 1.90 20.56 -6.38
C ASP A 331 2.86 20.81 -7.54
N SER A 332 2.60 21.89 -8.27
CA SER A 332 3.62 22.54 -9.09
C SER A 332 4.40 23.52 -8.22
N GLU A 333 5.69 23.73 -8.50
CA GLU A 333 6.59 24.61 -7.73
C GLU A 333 6.14 26.08 -7.63
N GLN A 334 5.05 26.47 -8.30
CA GLN A 334 4.68 27.85 -8.58
C GLN A 334 3.59 28.41 -7.65
N SER A 335 2.89 27.59 -6.85
CA SER A 335 1.96 28.06 -5.80
C SER A 335 1.73 26.98 -4.75
N PRO A 336 1.79 27.31 -3.44
CA PRO A 336 1.51 26.33 -2.39
C PRO A 336 0.04 25.91 -2.49
N SER A 337 -0.21 24.61 -2.65
CA SER A 337 -1.56 24.08 -2.62
C SER A 337 -2.09 24.02 -1.19
N HIS A 338 -3.40 23.79 -1.07
CA HIS A 338 -4.03 23.55 0.22
C HIS A 338 -3.37 22.34 0.93
N PRO A 339 -3.06 22.40 2.26
CA PRO A 339 -2.24 21.38 2.94
C PRO A 339 -2.73 19.93 2.89
N THR A 340 -3.99 19.71 2.53
CA THR A 340 -4.61 18.38 2.43
C THR A 340 -4.60 17.81 1.00
N VAL A 341 -4.14 18.58 0.01
CA VAL A 341 -3.96 18.08 -1.36
C VAL A 341 -2.94 16.95 -1.34
N GLY A 342 -3.27 15.85 -2.01
CA GLY A 342 -2.50 14.61 -2.04
C GLY A 342 -2.83 13.63 -0.92
N CYS A 343 -3.65 14.00 0.08
CA CYS A 343 -4.13 13.06 1.09
C CYS A 343 -5.35 12.26 0.59
N SER A 344 -5.62 11.12 1.22
CA SER A 344 -6.93 10.45 1.10
C SER A 344 -8.04 11.39 1.57
N ALA A 345 -9.10 11.52 0.80
CA ALA A 345 -10.27 12.27 1.22
C ALA A 345 -10.95 11.58 2.42
N PRO A 346 -11.45 12.36 3.40
CA PRO A 346 -12.28 11.79 4.46
C PRO A 346 -13.51 11.08 3.88
N ASP A 347 -13.92 9.96 4.49
CA ASP A 347 -15.16 9.27 4.13
C ASP A 347 -16.39 10.04 4.64
N PHE A 348 -16.67 11.18 4.00
CA PHE A 348 -17.77 12.08 4.36
C PHE A 348 -19.11 11.35 4.33
N HIS A 349 -19.92 11.56 5.38
CA HIS A 349 -21.30 11.08 5.44
C HIS A 349 -22.23 12.23 5.07
N PHE A 350 -22.86 12.11 3.89
CA PHE A 350 -23.69 13.14 3.29
C PHE A 350 -25.13 13.10 3.83
N LYS A 351 -25.86 14.21 3.70
CA LYS A 351 -27.25 14.32 4.18
C LYS A 351 -28.25 13.33 3.58
N ASP A 352 -27.95 12.75 2.44
CA ASP A 352 -28.78 11.70 1.82
C ASP A 352 -28.48 10.29 2.34
N GLY A 353 -27.59 10.16 3.34
CA GLY A 353 -27.20 8.90 3.95
C GLY A 353 -26.08 8.16 3.21
N SER A 354 -25.62 8.67 2.07
CA SER A 354 -24.49 8.10 1.33
C SER A 354 -23.14 8.47 1.96
N ARG A 355 -22.12 7.67 1.64
CA ARG A 355 -20.72 7.92 2.03
C ARG A 355 -19.86 8.20 0.80
N LEU A 356 -18.79 8.98 0.96
CA LEU A 356 -17.86 9.24 -0.14
C LEU A 356 -17.30 7.94 -0.73
N GLY A 357 -16.93 6.97 0.12
CA GLY A 357 -16.41 5.68 -0.33
C GLY A 357 -17.37 4.95 -1.29
N SER A 358 -18.68 4.97 -1.01
CA SER A 358 -19.69 4.34 -1.89
C SER A 358 -19.87 5.05 -3.23
N ARG A 359 -19.65 6.37 -3.29
CA ARG A 359 -19.74 7.13 -4.56
C ARG A 359 -18.55 6.88 -5.48
N LEU A 360 -17.38 6.62 -4.90
CA LEU A 360 -16.15 6.29 -5.63
C LEU A 360 -16.20 4.91 -6.31
N GLU A 361 -17.19 4.06 -6.00
CA GLU A 361 -17.37 2.75 -6.65
C GLU A 361 -17.60 2.85 -8.17
N SER A 362 -18.04 4.01 -8.67
CA SER A 362 -18.19 4.30 -10.10
C SER A 362 -16.86 4.42 -10.86
N GLY A 363 -15.74 4.64 -10.14
CA GLY A 363 -14.44 4.92 -10.73
C GLY A 363 -14.32 6.31 -11.38
N GLN A 364 -15.28 7.20 -11.12
CA GLN A 364 -15.25 8.61 -11.53
C GLN A 364 -14.53 9.47 -10.48
N GLY A 365 -14.04 10.64 -10.89
CA GLY A 365 -13.68 11.67 -9.92
C GLY A 365 -14.93 12.29 -9.32
N ILE A 366 -14.81 12.95 -8.18
CA ILE A 366 -15.93 13.57 -7.49
C ILE A 366 -15.56 15.01 -7.17
N PHE A 367 -16.39 15.96 -7.60
CA PHE A 367 -16.34 17.34 -7.14
C PHE A 367 -17.39 17.54 -6.06
N ILE A 368 -16.95 17.75 -4.83
CA ILE A 368 -17.82 17.98 -3.67
C ILE A 368 -17.90 19.48 -3.44
N ASP A 369 -19.11 20.01 -3.36
CA ASP A 369 -19.39 21.38 -2.99
C ASP A 369 -20.39 21.39 -1.83
N PHE A 370 -19.89 21.69 -0.64
CA PHE A 370 -20.71 21.68 0.57
C PHE A 370 -21.65 22.90 0.66
N GLU A 371 -21.37 23.99 -0.07
CA GLU A 371 -22.20 25.19 -0.08
C GLU A 371 -23.23 25.19 -1.23
N ASN A 372 -23.09 24.26 -2.18
CA ASN A 372 -23.93 24.13 -3.38
C ASN A 372 -24.03 25.46 -4.16
N ASP A 373 -22.87 26.06 -4.37
CA ASP A 373 -22.64 27.29 -5.12
C ASP A 373 -22.86 27.04 -6.62
N THR A 374 -23.72 27.86 -7.22
CA THR A 374 -24.03 27.77 -8.66
C THR A 374 -22.79 27.96 -9.54
N VAL A 375 -21.79 28.72 -9.06
CA VAL A 375 -20.60 29.04 -9.86
C VAL A 375 -19.75 27.79 -10.12
N PHE A 376 -19.56 26.91 -9.13
CA PHE A 376 -18.85 25.65 -9.35
C PHE A 376 -19.63 24.71 -10.25
N LYS A 377 -20.95 24.61 -10.03
CA LYS A 377 -21.84 23.77 -10.83
C LYS A 377 -21.80 24.14 -12.31
N GLU A 378 -21.87 25.43 -12.62
CA GLU A 378 -21.79 25.95 -13.99
C GLU A 378 -20.42 25.67 -14.60
N ALA A 379 -19.33 25.93 -13.87
CA ALA A 379 -17.98 25.68 -14.36
C ALA A 379 -17.75 24.20 -14.74
N ILE A 380 -18.31 23.27 -13.97
CA ILE A 380 -18.19 21.82 -14.20
C ILE A 380 -19.11 21.36 -15.34
N ALA A 381 -20.34 21.90 -15.40
CA ALA A 381 -21.27 21.58 -16.48
C ALA A 381 -20.76 22.04 -17.86
N ILE A 382 -20.05 23.17 -17.92
CA ILE A 382 -19.50 23.74 -19.15
C ILE A 382 -18.27 22.98 -19.67
N SER A 383 -17.58 22.22 -18.82
CA SER A 383 -16.21 21.76 -19.07
C SER A 383 -16.08 20.33 -19.62
N ASP A 384 -17.16 19.74 -20.17
CA ASP A 384 -17.21 18.37 -20.72
C ASP A 384 -16.76 17.24 -19.76
N PHE A 385 -16.57 17.55 -18.47
CA PHE A 385 -16.16 16.59 -17.45
C PHE A 385 -17.31 15.73 -16.93
N THR A 386 -18.55 16.01 -17.32
CA THR A 386 -19.77 15.39 -16.77
C THR A 386 -19.84 13.87 -16.91
N SER A 387 -19.09 13.28 -17.84
CA SER A 387 -18.98 11.82 -18.00
C SER A 387 -17.90 11.18 -17.11
N ARG A 388 -17.02 11.99 -16.50
CA ARG A 388 -15.83 11.57 -15.73
C ARG A 388 -15.83 12.07 -14.29
N VAL A 389 -16.67 13.04 -13.98
CA VAL A 389 -16.75 13.72 -12.69
C VAL A 389 -18.20 13.77 -12.22
N GLU A 390 -18.45 13.19 -11.06
CA GLU A 390 -19.70 13.36 -10.33
C GLU A 390 -19.68 14.69 -9.58
N TYR A 391 -20.75 15.48 -9.69
CA TYR A 391 -20.93 16.70 -8.89
C TYR A 391 -21.82 16.41 -7.68
N VAL A 392 -21.30 16.69 -6.48
CA VAL A 392 -22.02 16.52 -5.21
C VAL A 392 -22.17 17.86 -4.52
N GLY A 393 -23.27 18.55 -4.81
CA GLY A 393 -23.68 19.81 -4.16
C GLY A 393 -24.45 19.54 -2.87
N MET A 394 -23.81 18.99 -1.84
CA MET A 394 -24.48 18.55 -0.61
C MET A 394 -23.58 18.66 0.61
N VAL A 395 -24.16 19.14 1.72
CA VAL A 395 -23.49 19.16 3.03
C VAL A 395 -23.29 17.74 3.60
N ALA A 396 -22.18 17.57 4.33
CA ALA A 396 -21.91 16.40 5.16
C ALA A 396 -22.10 16.70 6.66
N GLU A 397 -22.24 15.64 7.47
CA GLU A 397 -22.34 15.74 8.94
C GLU A 397 -21.12 16.42 9.57
N ASP A 398 -19.92 16.06 9.10
CA ASP A 398 -18.65 16.71 9.45
C ASP A 398 -17.86 16.99 8.18
N GLN A 399 -17.68 18.28 7.87
CA GLN A 399 -17.02 18.77 6.66
C GLN A 399 -15.55 19.10 6.87
N ARG A 400 -15.01 18.99 8.09
CA ARG A 400 -13.60 19.30 8.42
C ARG A 400 -13.11 20.66 7.92
N GLY A 401 -14.01 21.64 7.92
CA GLY A 401 -13.76 23.02 7.50
C GLY A 401 -13.76 23.25 5.99
N PHE A 402 -13.96 22.23 5.16
CA PHE A 402 -13.93 22.38 3.70
C PHE A 402 -15.19 23.08 3.17
N ARG A 403 -15.01 23.93 2.16
CA ARG A 403 -16.07 24.47 1.28
C ARG A 403 -16.30 23.54 0.09
N ALA A 404 -15.23 23.19 -0.60
CA ALA A 404 -15.28 22.36 -1.80
C ALA A 404 -14.00 21.53 -1.96
N LEU A 405 -14.11 20.40 -2.65
CA LEU A 405 -13.04 19.43 -2.88
C LEU A 405 -13.14 18.84 -4.29
N LEU A 406 -12.00 18.66 -4.95
CA LEU A 406 -11.87 17.74 -6.06
C LEU A 406 -11.19 16.46 -5.59
N VAL A 407 -11.87 15.33 -5.71
CA VAL A 407 -11.38 14.00 -5.35
C VAL A 407 -11.16 13.18 -6.62
N ARG A 408 -9.98 12.61 -6.78
CA ARG A 408 -9.62 11.71 -7.88
C ARG A 408 -10.34 10.35 -7.75
N PRO A 409 -10.41 9.54 -8.82
CA PRO A 409 -10.95 8.18 -8.76
C PRO A 409 -10.31 7.25 -7.73
N ASP A 410 -9.06 7.53 -7.32
CA ASP A 410 -8.36 6.79 -6.26
C ASP A 410 -8.63 7.33 -4.84
N GLY A 411 -9.59 8.25 -4.69
CA GLY A 411 -9.98 8.84 -3.40
C GLY A 411 -9.05 9.93 -2.90
N ILE A 412 -8.10 10.40 -3.70
CA ILE A 412 -7.12 11.42 -3.30
C ILE A 412 -7.62 12.83 -3.60
N ILE A 413 -7.44 13.74 -2.64
CA ILE A 413 -7.75 15.16 -2.82
C ILE A 413 -6.77 15.77 -3.84
N ALA A 414 -7.28 16.21 -4.98
CA ALA A 414 -6.49 16.92 -6.01
C ALA A 414 -6.58 18.44 -5.89
N TRP A 415 -7.63 18.96 -5.26
CA TRP A 415 -7.83 20.39 -4.99
C TRP A 415 -8.80 20.56 -3.81
N ALA A 416 -8.66 21.63 -3.04
CA ALA A 416 -9.51 21.93 -1.89
C ALA A 416 -9.65 23.45 -1.69
N ALA A 417 -10.80 23.87 -1.16
CA ALA A 417 -11.07 25.24 -0.70
C ALA A 417 -11.67 25.22 0.71
N GLU A 418 -11.37 26.25 1.51
CA GLU A 418 -11.85 26.36 2.89
C GLU A 418 -13.22 27.05 2.99
N SER A 419 -13.97 26.68 4.03
CA SER A 419 -15.20 27.38 4.43
C SER A 419 -14.89 28.85 4.70
N GLY A 420 -15.67 29.75 4.10
CA GLY A 420 -15.49 31.19 4.21
C GLY A 420 -14.49 31.82 3.24
N GLU A 421 -13.76 31.03 2.45
CA GLU A 421 -12.99 31.54 1.32
C GLU A 421 -13.89 31.82 0.10
N GLN A 422 -13.45 32.74 -0.76
CA GLN A 422 -14.10 33.00 -2.04
C GLN A 422 -13.88 31.82 -3.00
N PRO A 423 -14.86 31.49 -3.86
CA PRO A 423 -14.74 30.36 -4.77
C PRO A 423 -13.65 30.61 -5.84
N ASP A 424 -12.56 29.85 -5.77
CA ASP A 424 -11.52 29.85 -6.81
C ASP A 424 -11.83 28.83 -7.91
N VAL A 425 -12.72 29.25 -8.81
CA VAL A 425 -13.18 28.45 -9.96
C VAL A 425 -12.06 28.17 -10.95
N GLN A 426 -11.09 29.09 -11.06
CA GLN A 426 -9.98 28.95 -12.00
C GLN A 426 -9.04 27.83 -11.55
N ALA A 427 -8.68 27.81 -10.26
CA ALA A 427 -7.87 26.73 -9.69
C ALA A 427 -8.60 25.38 -9.74
N ALA A 428 -9.90 25.35 -9.39
CA ALA A 428 -10.71 24.14 -9.51
C ALA A 428 -10.74 23.59 -10.95
N SER A 429 -10.94 24.47 -11.93
CA SER A 429 -10.95 24.11 -13.36
C SER A 429 -9.58 23.64 -13.85
N ALA A 430 -8.49 24.22 -13.35
CA ALA A 430 -7.13 23.78 -13.67
C ALA A 430 -6.87 22.37 -13.13
N ALA A 431 -7.26 22.09 -11.88
CA ALA A 431 -7.13 20.76 -11.29
C ALA A 431 -7.97 19.71 -12.03
N LEU A 432 -9.20 20.05 -12.44
CA LEU A 432 -10.04 19.18 -13.28
C LEU A 432 -9.36 18.83 -14.60
N LYS A 433 -8.78 19.82 -15.29
CA LYS A 433 -8.03 19.60 -16.54
C LYS A 433 -6.78 18.77 -16.33
N GLN A 434 -6.04 19.01 -15.26
CA GLN A 434 -4.80 18.27 -14.97
C GLN A 434 -5.06 16.79 -14.73
N TRP A 435 -6.16 16.45 -14.04
CA TRP A 435 -6.36 15.09 -13.57
C TRP A 435 -7.44 14.31 -14.34
N LEU A 436 -8.45 14.96 -14.91
CA LEU A 436 -9.66 14.32 -15.42
C LEU A 436 -10.05 14.75 -16.85
N SER A 437 -9.08 15.28 -17.61
CA SER A 437 -9.18 15.69 -19.03
C SER A 437 -9.42 14.59 -20.02
#